data_AF-A0A7Z0TC30-F1
#
_entry.id   AF-A0A7Z0TC30-F1
#
_cell.length_a   1.000
_cell.length_b   1.000
_cell.length_c   1.000
_cell.angle_alpha   90.00
_cell.angle_beta   90.00
_cell.angle_gamma   90.00
#
_symmetry.space_group_name_H-M   'P 1'
#
loop_
_entity.id
_entity.type
_entity.pdbx_description
1 polymer ?
#
loop_
_entity_poly.entity_id
_entity_poly.type
_entity_poly.pdbx_seq_one_letter_code
_entity_poly.pdbx_strand_id
1 'polypeptide(L)' 'MLVLNKLVEVYFNGEFDKLSVGYIRKIDDEYIMLEEVDPRGFIDGYSFILKDNINIIKSDTEYLKGI' A
#
# COMPACT_ATOMS: atom_id res chain seq x y z
N MET A 1 3.75 7.79 -10.65
CA MET A 1 4.70 6.68 -10.89
C MET A 1 4.93 5.99 -9.55
N LEU A 2 4.92 4.65 -9.49
CA LEU A 2 5.18 3.92 -8.25
C LEU A 2 6.68 3.97 -7.91
N VAL A 3 6.98 4.07 -6.62
CA VAL A 3 8.35 4.25 -6.11
C VAL A 3 8.62 3.19 -5.05
N LEU A 4 9.75 2.49 -5.16
CA LEU A 4 10.19 1.52 -4.17
C LEU A 4 10.51 2.18 -2.84
N ASN A 5 10.32 1.44 -1.75
CA ASN A 5 10.51 1.87 -0.36
C ASN A 5 9.69 3.09 0.05
N LYS A 6 8.65 3.43 -0.71
CA LYS A 6 7.71 4.50 -0.37
C LYS A 6 6.58 3.92 0.48
N LEU A 7 6.29 4.56 1.61
CA LEU A 7 5.11 4.30 2.42
C LEU A 7 3.87 4.82 1.69
N VAL A 8 2.87 3.96 1.52
CA VAL A 8 1.67 4.26 0.75
C VAL A 8 0.40 3.73 1.43
N GLU A 9 -0.70 4.40 1.13
CA GLU A 9 -2.07 3.91 1.29
C GLU A 9 -2.52 3.28 -0.04
N VAL A 10 -3.02 2.04 0.00
CA VAL A 10 -3.57 1.34 -1.15
C VAL A 10 -5.06 1.11 -0.95
N TYR A 11 -5.87 1.70 -1.82
CA TYR A 11 -7.32 1.54 -1.86
C TYR A 11 -7.71 0.58 -2.98
N PHE A 12 -8.63 -0.33 -2.71
CA PHE A 12 -9.01 -1.40 -3.64
C PHE A 12 -10.32 -1.10 -4.39
N ASN A 13 -10.46 -1.67 -5.59
CA ASN A 13 -11.65 -1.53 -6.42
C ASN A 13 -12.86 -2.21 -5.76
N GLY A 14 -13.99 -1.50 -5.69
CA GLY A 14 -15.25 -2.04 -5.15
C GLY A 14 -15.30 -2.23 -3.64
N GLU A 15 -14.23 -1.93 -2.90
CA GLU A 15 -14.14 -2.08 -1.45
C GLU A 15 -13.86 -0.73 -0.77
N PHE A 16 -14.89 0.04 -0.45
CA PHE A 16 -14.76 1.40 0.10
C PHE A 16 -14.06 1.47 1.47
N ASP A 17 -14.19 0.42 2.27
CA ASP A 17 -13.65 0.37 3.64
C ASP A 17 -12.31 -0.38 3.73
N LYS A 18 -11.82 -0.93 2.62
CA LYS A 18 -10.57 -1.69 2.61
C LYS A 18 -9.40 -0.82 2.20
N LEU A 19 -8.46 -0.72 3.12
CA LEU A 19 -7.20 0.00 2.98
C LEU A 19 -6.07 -0.94 3.43
N SER A 20 -5.01 -1.02 2.62
CA SER A 20 -3.72 -1.55 3.06
C SER A 20 -2.71 -0.41 3.16
N VAL A 21 -1.89 -0.44 4.19
CA VAL A 21 -0.82 0.56 4.42
C VAL A 21 0.50 -0.18 4.47
N GLY A 22 1.51 0.33 3.78
CA GLY A 22 2.81 -0.33 3.78
C GLY A 22 3.84 0.26 2.84
N TYR A 23 5.02 -0.37 2.81
CA TYR A 23 6.11 0.02 1.94
C TYR A 23 6.09 -0.79 0.64
N ILE A 24 6.15 -0.12 -0.51
CA ILE A 24 6.29 -0.83 -1.79
C ILE A 24 7.69 -1.46 -1.86
N ARG A 25 7.79 -2.78 -1.75
CA ARG A 25 9.08 -3.50 -1.79
C ARG A 25 9.42 -4.02 -3.17
N LYS A 26 8.41 -4.30 -4.01
CA LYS A 26 8.59 -4.73 -5.39
C LYS A 26 7.48 -4.20 -6.28
N ILE A 27 7.84 -3.89 -7.51
CA ILE A 27 6.91 -3.54 -8.60
C ILE A 27 7.32 -4.44 -9.76
N ASP A 28 6.39 -5.23 -10.26
CA ASP A 28 6.53 -5.93 -11.54
C ASP A 28 5.45 -5.43 -12.49
N ASP A 29 5.14 -6.13 -13.58
CA ASP A 29 4.18 -5.66 -14.58
C ASP A 29 2.73 -5.74 -14.09
N GLU A 30 2.37 -6.79 -13.35
CA GLU A 30 0.98 -7.07 -12.94
C GLU A 30 0.71 -6.79 -11.46
N TYR A 31 1.73 -6.84 -10.62
CA TYR A 31 1.64 -6.82 -9.17
C TYR A 31 2.52 -5.73 -8.53
N ILE A 32 2.15 -5.41 -7.29
CA ILE A 32 3.02 -4.79 -6.31
C ILE A 32 3.16 -5.71 -5.10
N MET A 33 4.35 -5.76 -4.52
CA MET A 33 4.57 -6.37 -3.22
C MET A 33 4.62 -5.26 -2.17
N LEU A 34 3.68 -5.31 -1.23
CA LEU A 34 3.57 -4.37 -0.12
C LEU A 34 4.05 -5.06 1.15
N GLU A 35 5.02 -4.47 1.86
CA GLU A 35 5.29 -4.80 3.25
C GLU A 35 4.33 -4.00 4.11
N GLU A 36 3.32 -4.68 4.64
CA GLU A 36 2.24 -4.04 5.37
C GLU A 36 2.70 -3.63 6.76
N VAL A 37 2.13 -2.52 7.23
CA VAL A 37 2.36 -2.02 8.59
C VAL A 37 1.03 -1.86 9.31
N ASP A 38 1.03 -2.19 10.60
CA ASP A 38 -0.10 -1.96 11.48
C ASP A 38 -0.26 -0.45 11.78
N PRO A 39 -1.37 -0.02 12.42
CA PRO A 39 -1.58 1.38 12.77
C PRO A 39 -0.57 1.98 13.77
N ARG A 40 0.38 1.20 14.27
CA ARG A 40 1.48 1.64 15.16
C ARG A 40 2.83 1.64 14.43
N GLY A 41 2.83 1.38 13.11
CA GLY A 41 4.02 1.34 12.28
C GLY A 41 4.83 0.04 12.35
N PHE A 42 4.32 -1.00 13.02
CA PHE A 42 5.01 -2.29 13.05
C PHE A 42 4.68 -3.13 11.82
N ILE A 43 5.66 -3.88 11.32
CA ILE A 43 5.46 -4.79 10.19
C ILE A 43 4.38 -5.82 10.52
N ASP A 44 3.36 -5.91 9.67
CA ASP A 44 2.21 -6.80 9.79
C ASP A 44 2.09 -7.77 8.60
N GLY A 45 3.22 -8.07 7.96
CA GLY A 45 3.31 -9.07 6.91
C GLY A 45 3.52 -8.49 5.50
N TYR A 46 3.21 -9.32 4.50
CA TYR A 46 3.42 -8.99 3.10
C TYR A 46 2.21 -9.37 2.25
N SER A 47 1.85 -8.47 1.34
CA SER A 47 0.75 -8.66 0.40
C SER A 47 1.23 -8.53 -1.04
N PHE A 48 0.78 -9.44 -1.90
CA PHE A 48 0.93 -9.35 -3.35
C PHE A 48 -0.39 -8.85 -3.94
N ILE A 49 -0.37 -7.64 -4.48
CA ILE A 49 -1.58 -6.94 -4.92
C ILE A 49 -1.55 -6.82 -6.43
N LEU A 50 -2.55 -7.38 -7.12
CA LEU A 50 -2.77 -7.17 -8.55
C LEU A 50 -3.10 -5.70 -8.79
N LYS A 51 -2.38 -5.03 -9.69
CA LYS A 51 -2.59 -3.60 -9.99
C LYS A 51 -4.00 -3.29 -10.46
N ASP A 52 -4.62 -4.23 -11.19
CA ASP A 52 -6.00 -4.09 -11.66
C ASP A 52 -7.04 -4.10 -10.52
N ASN A 53 -6.67 -4.57 -9.32
CA ASN A 53 -7.51 -4.48 -8.13
C ASN A 53 -7.31 -3.18 -7.35
N ILE A 54 -6.38 -2.32 -7.76
CA ILE A 54 -6.08 -1.06 -7.09
C ILE A 54 -6.91 0.06 -7.71
N ASN A 55 -7.62 0.79 -6.86
CA ASN A 55 -8.34 2.00 -7.22
C ASN A 55 -7.41 3.21 -7.17
N ILE A 56 -6.76 3.44 -6.01
CA ILE A 56 -5.94 4.62 -5.75
C ILE A 56 -4.75 4.24 -4.87
N ILE A 57 -3.59 4.82 -5.16
CA ILE A 57 -2.42 4.79 -4.28
C ILE A 57 -2.11 6.23 -3.87
N LYS A 58 -2.01 6.48 -2.57
CA LYS A 58 -1.61 7.78 -2.02
C LYS A 58 -0.32 7.67 -1.24
N SER A 59 0.47 8.73 -1.29
CA SER A 59 1.66 8.91 -0.45
C SER A 59 1.66 10.32 0.15
N ASP A 60 2.48 10.52 1.18
CA ASP A 60 2.70 11.84 1.79
C ASP A 60 1.41 12.50 2.33
N THR A 61 0.46 11.68 2.77
CA THR A 61 -0.80 12.12 3.39
C THR A 61 -0.59 12.43 4.87
N GLU A 62 -1.51 13.18 5.48
CA GLU A 62 -1.50 13.40 6.94
C GLU A 62 -1.67 12.10 7.73
N TYR A 63 -2.46 11.15 7.21
CA TYR A 63 -2.67 9.86 7.84
C TYR A 63 -1.34 9.08 7.97
N LEU A 64 -0.54 9.04 6.90
CA LEU A 64 0.74 8.34 6.90
C LEU A 64 1.81 9.01 7.79
N LYS A 65 1.65 10.27 8.18
CA LYS A 65 2.58 10.93 9.14
C LYS A 65 2.39 10.42 10.57
N GLY A 66 1.25 9.81 10.87
CA GLY A 66 0.95 9.22 12.17
C GLY A 66 1.36 7.75 12.30
N ILE A 67 1.90 7.16 11.23
CA ILE A 67 2.40 5.78 11.16
C ILE A 67 3.89 5.75 11.54
#